data_AF-A0A3E2TBD3-F1
#
_entry.id   AF-A0A3E2TBD3-F1
#
_cell.length_a   1.000
_cell.length_b   1.000
_cell.length_c   1.000
_cell.angle_alpha   90.00
_cell.angle_beta   90.00
_cell.angle_gamma   90.00
#
_symmetry.space_group_name_H-M   'P 1'
#
loop_
_entity.id
_entity.type
_entity.pdbx_description
1 polymer ?
#
loop_
_entity_poly.entity_id
_entity_poly.type
_entity_poly.pdbx_seq_one_letter_code
_entity_poly.pdbx_strand_id
1 'polypeptide(L)'
;MQDFSQTLVDSTSVFLDQDQYTVFEKAQKMDYALWGQSSNLKGLNFKIEDAPTFVPMTQNAPTYVKLNGHDYEVYQNSYKEFEEYMKSIFTNDFLSQDSIEKKFANYNGKLAVCDDYDLAQIPYFTGYVGEYYPDDFCSVRYYLKNKTEAQVNFVMIAYYNPNETYEVHDEYSYDDMNKVEYEMQLVKVGYVWRVNKYHSPELG
;
A
#
# COMPACT_ATOMS: atom_id res chain seq x y z
N MET A 1 -24.23 15.92 9.37
CA MET A 1 -23.03 15.55 8.60
C MET A 1 -23.10 16.31 7.29
N GLN A 2 -22.03 17.01 6.91
CA GLN A 2 -21.93 17.68 5.61
C GLN A 2 -21.87 16.59 4.53
N ASP A 3 -22.64 16.75 3.46
CA ASP A 3 -22.62 15.83 2.32
C ASP A 3 -21.36 16.12 1.48
N PHE A 4 -20.38 15.22 1.57
CA PHE A 4 -19.14 15.29 0.78
C PHE A 4 -19.19 14.36 -0.45
N SER A 5 -20.36 13.82 -0.81
CA SER A 5 -20.47 12.98 -1.98
C SER A 5 -20.00 13.75 -3.22
N GLN A 6 -18.99 13.20 -3.90
CA GLN A 6 -18.38 13.76 -5.12
C GLN A 6 -17.64 15.11 -4.99
N THR A 7 -17.43 15.64 -3.78
CA THR A 7 -16.53 16.78 -3.58
C THR A 7 -15.08 16.29 -3.56
N LEU A 8 -14.27 16.78 -4.49
CA LEU A 8 -12.83 16.51 -4.51
C LEU A 8 -12.14 17.22 -3.34
N VAL A 9 -11.32 16.46 -2.61
CA VAL A 9 -10.53 16.95 -1.48
C VAL A 9 -9.09 16.45 -1.59
N ASP A 10 -8.15 17.24 -1.09
CA ASP A 10 -6.73 16.88 -1.10
C ASP A 10 -6.36 15.92 0.06
N SER A 11 -7.23 15.79 1.06
CA SER A 11 -7.02 14.90 2.21
C SER A 11 -8.28 14.12 2.58
N THR A 12 -8.10 12.83 2.87
CA THR A 12 -9.17 11.95 3.37
C THR A 12 -9.63 12.33 4.78
N SER A 13 -8.85 13.10 5.54
CA SER A 13 -9.22 13.59 6.89
C SER A 13 -10.48 14.46 6.90
N VAL A 14 -10.92 14.95 5.73
CA VAL A 14 -12.16 15.71 5.57
C VAL A 14 -13.40 14.82 5.78
N PHE A 15 -13.30 13.51 5.50
CA PHE A 15 -14.44 12.58 5.58
C PHE A 15 -14.17 11.29 6.37
N LEU A 16 -12.91 10.97 6.67
CA LEU A 16 -12.53 9.90 7.59
C LEU A 16 -12.51 10.42 9.03
N ASP A 17 -13.02 9.62 9.96
CA ASP A 17 -12.77 9.87 11.39
C ASP A 17 -11.34 9.44 11.78
N GLN A 18 -10.94 9.69 13.03
CA GLN A 18 -9.57 9.45 13.47
C GLN A 18 -9.14 7.98 13.31
N ASP A 19 -10.01 7.02 13.63
CA ASP A 19 -9.67 5.59 13.55
C ASP A 19 -9.54 5.15 12.09
N GLN A 20 -10.45 5.61 11.23
CA GLN A 20 -10.43 5.36 9.79
C GLN A 20 -9.20 5.98 9.13
N TYR A 21 -8.89 7.24 9.46
CA TYR A 21 -7.73 7.95 8.93
C TYR A 21 -6.44 7.26 9.36
N THR A 22 -6.34 6.87 10.63
CA THR A 22 -5.15 6.19 11.18
C THR A 22 -4.88 4.87 10.45
N VAL A 23 -5.91 4.04 10.22
CA VAL A 23 -5.70 2.75 9.53
C VAL A 23 -5.37 2.94 8.05
N PHE A 24 -5.96 3.95 7.40
CA PHE A 24 -5.66 4.26 6.01
C PHE A 24 -4.24 4.81 5.84
N GLU A 25 -3.81 5.71 6.72
CA GLU A 25 -2.45 6.26 6.70
C GLU A 25 -1.39 5.16 6.89
N LYS A 26 -1.66 4.17 7.75
CA LYS A 26 -0.79 2.99 7.89
C LYS A 26 -0.70 2.18 6.60
N ALA A 27 -1.80 1.97 5.90
CA ALA A 27 -1.78 1.29 4.60
C ALA A 27 -0.96 2.06 3.56
N GLN A 28 -1.07 3.39 3.52
CA GLN A 28 -0.23 4.24 2.66
C GLN A 28 1.26 4.13 3.00
N LYS A 29 1.61 4.12 4.28
CA LYS A 29 3.01 3.98 4.72
C LYS A 29 3.57 2.57 4.51
N MET A 30 2.71 1.56 4.37
CA MET A 30 3.06 0.17 4.09
C MET A 30 3.37 -0.12 2.63
N ASP A 31 3.08 0.83 1.74
CA ASP A 31 3.02 0.60 0.31
C ASP A 31 4.29 -0.01 -0.30
N TYR A 32 5.44 0.59 -0.02
CA TYR A 32 6.76 0.09 -0.43
C TYR A 32 7.07 -1.31 0.10
N ALA A 33 6.53 -1.68 1.27
CA ALA A 33 6.71 -3.01 1.83
C ALA A 33 5.77 -4.04 1.17
N LEU A 34 4.57 -3.62 0.76
CA LEU A 34 3.60 -4.47 0.04
C LEU A 34 4.09 -4.80 -1.37
N TRP A 35 4.63 -3.81 -2.10
CA TRP A 35 4.85 -3.96 -3.55
C TRP A 35 6.31 -3.79 -3.99
N GLY A 36 7.18 -3.18 -3.17
CA GLY A 36 8.59 -2.97 -3.50
C GLY A 36 9.51 -4.14 -3.12
N GLN A 37 10.82 -3.88 -2.97
CA GLN A 37 11.82 -4.88 -2.57
C GLN A 37 11.61 -5.38 -1.14
N SER A 38 12.16 -6.55 -0.79
CA SER A 38 12.05 -7.07 0.59
C SER A 38 12.62 -6.09 1.61
N SER A 39 13.72 -5.43 1.26
CA SER A 39 14.44 -4.48 2.11
C SER A 39 13.58 -3.33 2.65
N ASN A 40 12.50 -2.96 1.96
CA ASN A 40 11.56 -1.92 2.39
C ASN A 40 10.86 -2.24 3.71
N LEU A 41 10.76 -3.53 4.08
CA LEU A 41 10.17 -3.93 5.35
C LEU A 41 11.06 -3.56 6.55
N LYS A 42 12.39 -3.47 6.37
CA LYS A 42 13.36 -3.22 7.45
C LYS A 42 13.20 -1.85 8.10
N GLY A 43 12.70 -0.88 7.33
CA GLY A 43 12.52 0.51 7.77
C GLY A 43 11.07 0.86 8.12
N LEU A 44 10.16 -0.11 8.18
CA LEU A 44 8.73 0.18 8.35
C LEU A 44 8.42 0.90 9.67
N ASN A 45 9.16 0.57 10.73
CA ASN A 45 9.05 1.22 12.05
C ASN A 45 9.47 2.69 12.07
N PHE A 46 10.21 3.18 11.07
CA PHE A 46 10.46 4.62 10.92
C PHE A 46 9.30 5.36 10.27
N LYS A 47 8.43 4.65 9.54
CA LYS A 47 7.23 5.22 8.89
C LYS A 47 5.98 5.08 9.75
N ILE A 48 5.85 3.94 10.44
CA ILE A 48 4.69 3.58 11.27
C ILE A 48 5.16 3.28 12.69
N GLU A 49 4.80 4.14 13.64
CA GLU A 49 5.30 4.12 15.02
C GLU A 49 5.09 2.78 15.75
N ASP A 50 3.97 2.11 15.49
CA ASP A 50 3.63 0.83 16.13
C ASP A 50 3.96 -0.41 15.27
N ALA A 51 4.74 -0.24 14.19
CA ALA A 51 5.20 -1.38 13.41
C ALA A 51 6.27 -2.20 14.15
N PRO A 52 6.24 -3.55 14.03
CA PRO A 52 7.35 -4.38 14.47
C PRO A 52 8.66 -3.98 13.79
N THR A 53 9.78 -4.17 14.48
CA THR A 53 11.10 -4.06 13.86
C THR A 53 11.38 -5.36 13.11
N PHE A 54 11.32 -5.30 11.78
CA PHE A 54 11.60 -6.44 10.92
C PHE A 54 13.10 -6.56 10.66
N VAL A 55 13.71 -7.61 11.19
CA VAL A 55 15.16 -7.83 11.11
C VAL A 55 15.45 -8.97 10.14
N PRO A 56 16.16 -8.75 9.02
CA PRO A 56 16.59 -9.83 8.14
C PRO A 56 17.53 -10.78 8.90
N MET A 57 17.54 -12.06 8.51
CA MET A 57 18.54 -12.99 9.03
C MET A 57 19.94 -12.56 8.59
N THR A 58 20.88 -12.56 9.53
CA THR A 58 22.29 -12.21 9.27
C THR A 58 23.18 -13.33 9.77
N GLN A 59 23.92 -13.98 8.87
CA GLN A 59 24.88 -15.07 9.13
C GLN A 59 24.29 -16.33 9.81
N ASN A 60 24.91 -17.49 9.55
CA ASN A 60 24.57 -18.81 10.13
C ASN A 60 23.15 -19.38 9.86
N ALA A 61 22.39 -18.78 8.95
CA ALA A 61 21.11 -19.27 8.44
C ALA A 61 20.92 -18.78 6.99
N PRO A 62 20.08 -19.44 6.15
CA PRO A 62 19.87 -18.96 4.78
C PRO A 62 19.24 -17.57 4.83
N THR A 63 19.96 -16.57 4.35
CA THR A 63 19.47 -15.19 4.26
C THR A 63 18.46 -15.05 3.12
N TYR A 64 18.60 -15.88 2.09
CA TYR A 64 17.67 -16.02 0.99
C TYR A 64 17.27 -17.47 0.78
N VAL A 65 16.02 -17.69 0.34
CA VAL A 65 15.49 -19.00 -0.02
C VAL A 65 14.73 -18.92 -1.34
N LYS A 66 14.82 -19.97 -2.15
CA LYS A 66 14.07 -20.07 -3.41
C LYS A 66 12.75 -20.78 -3.19
N LEU A 67 11.63 -20.10 -3.39
CA LEU A 67 10.28 -20.66 -3.33
C LEU A 67 9.58 -20.41 -4.66
N ASN A 68 9.02 -21.46 -5.27
CA ASN A 68 8.32 -21.37 -6.57
C ASN A 68 9.11 -20.66 -7.69
N GLY A 69 10.45 -20.73 -7.66
CA GLY A 69 11.33 -20.11 -8.65
C GLY A 69 11.80 -18.69 -8.30
N HIS A 70 11.25 -18.07 -7.25
CA HIS A 70 11.57 -16.71 -6.81
C HIS A 70 12.45 -16.72 -5.56
N ASP A 71 13.35 -15.74 -5.45
CA ASP A 71 14.18 -15.49 -4.28
C ASP A 71 13.44 -14.68 -3.22
N TYR A 72 13.50 -15.15 -1.97
CA TYR A 72 12.87 -14.53 -0.81
C TYR A 72 13.92 -14.22 0.26
N GLU A 73 13.95 -12.99 0.76
CA GLU A 73 14.74 -12.62 1.93
C GLU A 73 14.04 -13.13 3.22
N VAL A 74 14.78 -13.84 4.07
CA VAL A 74 14.24 -14.43 5.31
C VAL A 74 14.51 -13.52 6.50
N TYR A 75 13.49 -13.34 7.34
CA TYR A 75 13.53 -12.49 8.53
C TYR A 75 13.61 -13.31 9.82
N GLN A 76 14.18 -12.70 10.86
CA GLN A 76 14.20 -13.25 12.21
C GLN A 76 12.80 -13.32 12.81
N ASN A 77 11.91 -12.41 12.40
CA ASN A 77 10.52 -12.35 12.83
C ASN A 77 9.76 -13.62 12.42
N SER A 78 8.77 -13.99 13.23
CA SER A 78 7.89 -15.10 12.86
C SER A 78 6.88 -14.65 11.81
N TYR A 79 6.44 -15.58 10.96
CA TYR A 79 5.35 -15.29 10.03
C TYR A 79 4.08 -14.88 10.77
N LYS A 80 3.83 -15.48 11.95
CA LYS A 80 2.67 -15.17 12.79
C LYS A 80 2.69 -13.71 13.31
N GLU A 81 3.83 -13.23 13.78
CA GLU A 81 4.00 -11.85 14.24
C GLU A 81 3.71 -10.85 13.11
N PHE A 82 4.25 -11.12 11.91
CA PHE A 82 3.93 -10.35 10.72
C PHE A 82 2.44 -10.40 10.39
N GLU A 83 1.85 -11.60 10.36
CA GLU A 83 0.43 -11.80 10.02
C GLU A 83 -0.50 -11.06 11.00
N GLU A 84 -0.21 -11.11 12.31
CA GLU A 84 -0.97 -10.39 13.33
C GLU A 84 -0.88 -8.88 13.12
N TYR A 85 0.30 -8.36 12.76
CA TYR A 85 0.47 -6.95 12.41
C TYR A 85 -0.30 -6.57 11.14
N MET A 86 -0.21 -7.36 10.06
CA MET A 86 -0.95 -7.13 8.82
C MET A 86 -2.46 -7.13 9.05
N LYS A 87 -2.97 -8.08 9.85
CA LYS A 87 -4.38 -8.16 10.25
C LYS A 87 -4.81 -7.03 11.18
N SER A 88 -3.89 -6.20 11.67
CA SER A 88 -4.23 -4.97 12.39
C SER A 88 -4.59 -3.82 11.44
N ILE A 89 -4.14 -3.90 10.18
CA ILE A 89 -4.33 -2.86 9.16
C ILE A 89 -5.34 -3.32 8.10
N PHE A 90 -5.18 -4.53 7.59
CA PHE A 90 -5.92 -5.07 6.46
C PHE A 90 -6.92 -6.17 6.88
N THR A 91 -7.94 -6.39 6.04
CA THR A 91 -8.85 -7.53 6.19
C THR A 91 -8.20 -8.83 5.71
N ASN A 92 -8.76 -9.97 6.12
CA ASN A 92 -8.34 -11.26 5.57
C ASN A 92 -8.57 -11.33 4.04
N ASP A 93 -9.67 -10.76 3.55
CA ASP A 93 -9.98 -10.73 2.11
C ASP A 93 -8.93 -9.95 1.31
N PHE A 94 -8.38 -8.87 1.87
CA PHE A 94 -7.27 -8.16 1.25
C PHE A 94 -5.97 -8.99 1.28
N LEU A 95 -5.68 -9.62 2.42
CA LEU A 95 -4.45 -10.40 2.61
C LEU A 95 -4.44 -11.73 1.85
N SER A 96 -5.61 -12.27 1.47
CA SER A 96 -5.73 -13.49 0.65
C SER A 96 -5.61 -13.25 -0.84
N GLN A 97 -5.21 -12.05 -1.27
CA GLN A 97 -4.92 -11.78 -2.67
C GLN A 97 -3.65 -12.52 -3.09
N ASP A 98 -3.68 -13.10 -4.30
CA ASP A 98 -2.57 -13.90 -4.85
C ASP A 98 -1.23 -13.14 -4.85
N SER A 99 -1.23 -11.83 -5.11
CA SER A 99 -0.02 -11.00 -5.02
C SER A 99 0.53 -10.89 -3.60
N ILE A 100 -0.33 -10.75 -2.60
CA ILE A 100 0.08 -10.66 -1.19
C ILE A 100 0.60 -12.01 -0.69
N GLU A 101 -0.08 -13.10 -1.04
CA GLU A 101 0.34 -14.47 -0.70
C GLU A 101 1.67 -14.84 -1.37
N LYS A 102 1.94 -14.32 -2.57
CA LYS A 102 3.24 -14.47 -3.24
C LYS A 102 4.31 -13.58 -2.62
N LYS A 103 3.97 -12.37 -2.18
CA LYS A 103 4.93 -11.43 -1.57
C LYS A 103 5.44 -11.91 -0.23
N PHE A 104 4.56 -12.43 0.63
CA PHE A 104 4.90 -12.81 2.00
C PHE A 104 4.62 -14.30 2.24
N ALA A 105 5.69 -15.06 2.51
CA ALA A 105 5.63 -16.50 2.69
C ALA A 105 5.99 -16.92 4.11
N ASN A 106 5.34 -17.98 4.58
CA ASN A 106 5.72 -18.69 5.81
C ASN A 106 6.80 -19.72 5.49
N TYR A 107 8.06 -19.41 5.83
CA TYR A 107 9.18 -20.33 5.69
C TYR A 107 9.56 -20.93 7.05
N ASN A 108 9.08 -22.14 7.34
CA ASN A 108 9.36 -22.84 8.60
C ASN A 108 9.03 -22.02 9.86
N GLY A 109 7.94 -21.26 9.83
CA GLY A 109 7.50 -20.37 10.91
C GLY A 109 8.16 -18.99 10.90
N LYS A 110 9.14 -18.74 10.02
CA LYS A 110 9.75 -17.43 9.79
C LYS A 110 9.05 -16.69 8.66
N LEU A 111 9.09 -15.37 8.72
CA LEU A 111 8.69 -14.52 7.60
C LEU A 111 9.75 -14.61 6.50
N ALA A 112 9.33 -14.91 5.28
CA ALA A 112 10.13 -14.78 4.07
C ALA A 112 9.42 -13.80 3.13
N VAL A 113 10.15 -12.82 2.59
CA VAL A 113 9.59 -11.76 1.75
C VAL A 113 10.20 -11.85 0.36
N CYS A 114 9.36 -11.96 -0.67
CA CYS A 114 9.82 -12.07 -2.05
C CYS A 114 10.64 -10.83 -2.42
N ASP A 115 11.86 -11.07 -2.90
CA ASP A 115 12.79 -10.03 -3.36
C ASP A 115 12.93 -10.05 -4.89
N ASP A 116 12.58 -11.18 -5.52
CA ASP A 116 12.33 -11.26 -6.96
C ASP A 116 10.96 -10.67 -7.29
N TYR A 117 10.89 -9.38 -7.67
CA TYR A 117 9.71 -8.89 -8.37
C TYR A 117 10.06 -8.01 -9.56
N ASP A 118 9.72 -8.56 -10.73
CA ASP A 118 9.35 -7.82 -11.92
C ASP A 118 7.99 -7.18 -11.62
N LEU A 119 7.97 -5.85 -11.48
CA LEU A 119 6.85 -5.06 -10.96
C LEU A 119 5.52 -5.30 -11.74
N ALA A 120 5.61 -5.85 -12.95
CA ALA A 120 4.49 -6.17 -13.83
C ALA A 120 3.54 -7.31 -13.36
N GLN A 121 3.92 -8.14 -12.37
CA GLN A 121 3.12 -9.33 -11.98
C GLN A 121 2.15 -9.14 -10.81
N ILE A 122 2.06 -7.93 -10.24
CA ILE A 122 1.15 -7.66 -9.12
C ILE A 122 -0.17 -7.13 -9.71
N PRO A 123 -1.29 -7.88 -9.67
CA PRO A 123 -2.60 -7.30 -9.93
C PRO A 123 -2.74 -6.13 -8.96
N TYR A 124 -3.18 -4.96 -9.44
CA TYR A 124 -3.16 -3.67 -8.71
C TYR A 124 -1.83 -2.88 -8.79
N PHE A 125 -0.90 -3.28 -9.64
CA PHE A 125 0.17 -2.42 -10.12
C PHE A 125 -0.35 -1.55 -11.28
N THR A 126 -0.06 -0.25 -11.25
CA THR A 126 -0.24 0.63 -12.42
C THR A 126 1.10 1.28 -12.73
N GLY A 127 2.01 0.49 -13.28
CA GLY A 127 3.35 0.93 -13.71
C GLY A 127 3.35 2.11 -14.68
N TYR A 128 2.21 2.41 -15.31
CA TYR A 128 2.06 3.58 -16.18
C TYR A 128 2.35 4.92 -15.51
N VAL A 129 2.18 5.04 -14.18
CA VAL A 129 2.38 6.31 -13.47
C VAL A 129 3.80 6.44 -12.90
N GLY A 130 4.35 5.36 -12.30
CA GLY A 130 5.68 5.40 -11.69
C GLY A 130 6.85 5.07 -12.62
N GLU A 131 6.68 4.30 -13.71
CA GLU A 131 7.79 4.01 -14.65
C GLU A 131 8.33 5.27 -15.35
N TYR A 132 7.53 6.34 -15.42
CA TYR A 132 7.92 7.60 -16.06
C TYR A 132 8.25 8.74 -15.08
N TYR A 133 7.68 8.76 -13.86
CA TYR A 133 7.79 9.92 -12.95
C TYR A 133 7.84 9.50 -11.47
N PRO A 134 9.05 9.34 -10.89
CA PRO A 134 9.18 8.95 -9.49
C PRO A 134 8.79 10.10 -8.55
N ASP A 135 7.99 9.74 -7.54
CA ASP A 135 7.83 10.33 -6.21
C ASP A 135 7.31 11.77 -6.02
N ASP A 136 7.42 12.70 -6.99
CA ASP A 136 7.01 14.10 -6.80
C ASP A 136 5.87 14.59 -7.73
N PHE A 137 5.46 13.77 -8.71
CA PHE A 137 4.61 14.23 -9.83
C PHE A 137 3.17 13.71 -9.85
N CYS A 138 2.85 12.73 -8.99
CA CYS A 138 1.52 12.16 -8.94
C CYS A 138 0.68 12.81 -7.83
N SER A 139 0.10 13.97 -8.11
CA SER A 139 -0.87 14.56 -7.19
C SER A 139 -2.07 13.63 -7.01
N VAL A 140 -2.52 13.48 -5.77
CA VAL A 140 -3.65 12.61 -5.40
C VAL A 140 -4.77 13.42 -4.80
N ARG A 141 -6.00 13.18 -5.27
CA ARG A 141 -7.23 13.73 -4.68
C ARG A 141 -8.20 12.62 -4.37
N TYR A 142 -9.15 12.93 -3.49
CA TYR A 142 -10.11 11.95 -3.02
C TYR A 142 -11.53 12.47 -3.14
N TYR A 143 -12.49 11.56 -3.32
CA TYR A 143 -13.89 11.87 -3.08
C TYR A 143 -14.57 10.71 -2.37
N LEU A 144 -15.48 11.05 -1.44
CA LEU A 144 -16.30 10.07 -0.75
C LEU A 144 -17.38 9.55 -1.70
N LYS A 145 -17.52 8.22 -1.82
CA LYS A 145 -18.64 7.57 -2.52
C LYS A 145 -19.81 7.35 -1.57
N ASN A 146 -19.55 6.70 -0.44
CA ASN A 146 -20.55 6.50 0.61
C ASN A 146 -19.88 6.14 1.95
N LYS A 147 -20.58 6.40 3.04
CA LYS A 147 -20.15 6.09 4.40
C LYS A 147 -21.32 5.54 5.21
N THR A 148 -21.09 4.43 5.89
CA THR A 148 -21.99 3.81 6.87
C THR A 148 -21.25 3.60 8.18
N GLU A 149 -21.92 3.09 9.21
CA GLU A 149 -21.28 2.74 10.48
C GLU A 149 -20.26 1.59 10.37
N ALA A 150 -20.37 0.76 9.32
CA ALA A 150 -19.56 -0.44 9.12
C ALA A 150 -18.61 -0.35 7.92
N GLN A 151 -18.74 0.66 7.07
CA GLN A 151 -18.01 0.73 5.80
C GLN A 151 -17.82 2.18 5.34
N VAL A 152 -16.65 2.46 4.79
CA VAL A 152 -16.37 3.71 4.04
C VAL A 152 -15.86 3.33 2.66
N ASN A 153 -16.53 3.83 1.62
CA ASN A 153 -16.09 3.71 0.24
C ASN A 153 -15.73 5.09 -0.28
N PHE A 154 -14.54 5.22 -0.84
CA PHE A 154 -14.06 6.45 -1.45
C PHE A 154 -13.19 6.10 -2.65
N VAL A 155 -12.86 7.12 -3.44
CA VAL A 155 -11.96 6.97 -4.58
C VAL A 155 -10.74 7.83 -4.35
N MET A 156 -9.59 7.27 -4.67
CA MET A 156 -8.33 7.98 -4.84
C MET A 156 -8.14 8.23 -6.34
N ILE A 157 -7.95 9.48 -6.73
CA ILE A 157 -7.66 9.89 -8.09
C ILE A 157 -6.19 10.27 -8.15
N ALA A 158 -5.43 9.52 -8.94
CA ALA A 158 -4.06 9.83 -9.29
C ALA A 158 -4.03 10.63 -10.58
N TYR A 159 -3.37 11.78 -10.57
CA TYR A 159 -3.16 12.60 -11.76
C TYR A 159 -1.74 12.41 -12.27
N TYR A 160 -1.58 12.25 -13.58
CA TYR A 160 -0.27 12.10 -14.22
C TYR A 160 -0.25 12.74 -15.61
N ASN A 161 0.91 13.20 -16.04
CA ASN A 161 1.13 13.72 -17.38
C ASN A 161 2.22 12.89 -18.06
N PRO A 162 1.90 12.09 -19.10
CA PRO A 162 2.88 11.21 -19.74
C PRO A 162 3.99 11.98 -20.47
N ASN A 163 3.81 13.29 -20.71
CA ASN A 163 4.78 14.13 -21.39
C ASN A 163 5.56 15.06 -20.45
N GLU A 164 5.30 15.01 -19.14
CA GLU A 164 6.07 15.79 -18.18
C GLU A 164 7.54 15.32 -18.20
N THR A 165 8.49 16.10 -17.72
CA THR A 165 9.86 15.59 -17.54
C THR A 165 10.44 16.27 -16.32
N TYR A 166 11.48 15.69 -15.73
CA TYR A 166 12.22 16.33 -14.63
C TYR A 166 12.81 17.72 -15.01
N GLU A 167 12.86 18.07 -16.29
CA GLU A 167 13.44 19.33 -16.76
C GLU A 167 12.38 20.39 -17.12
N VAL A 168 11.10 20.02 -17.20
CA VAL A 168 10.00 20.91 -17.61
C VAL A 168 8.88 20.83 -16.56
N HIS A 169 8.87 21.79 -15.66
CA HIS A 169 7.92 21.91 -14.54
C HIS A 169 7.17 23.24 -14.60
N ASP A 170 6.50 23.51 -15.70
CA ASP A 170 5.62 24.68 -15.78
C ASP A 170 4.23 24.34 -15.20
N GLU A 171 3.58 25.35 -14.65
CA GLU A 171 2.32 25.34 -13.86
C GLU A 171 1.41 24.11 -14.01
N TYR A 172 1.21 23.39 -12.89
CA TYR A 172 0.27 22.27 -12.79
C TYR A 172 -1.19 22.70 -13.04
N SER A 173 -1.78 22.19 -14.11
CA SER A 173 -3.22 22.26 -14.37
C SER A 173 -3.82 20.85 -14.31
N TYR A 174 -4.62 20.58 -13.27
CA TYR A 174 -5.33 19.30 -13.12
C TYR A 174 -6.23 18.97 -14.32
N ASP A 175 -6.71 19.99 -15.04
CA ASP A 175 -7.60 19.82 -16.20
C ASP A 175 -6.88 19.25 -17.43
N ASP A 176 -5.55 19.40 -17.50
CA ASP A 176 -4.71 18.95 -18.62
C ASP A 176 -4.02 17.61 -18.34
N MET A 177 -4.10 17.10 -17.10
CA MET A 177 -3.50 15.83 -16.69
C MET A 177 -4.42 14.63 -16.96
N ASN A 178 -3.81 13.49 -17.27
CA ASN A 178 -4.53 12.23 -17.27
C ASN A 178 -4.87 11.82 -15.83
N LYS A 179 -5.95 11.05 -15.66
CA LYS A 179 -6.39 10.58 -14.36
C LYS A 179 -6.62 9.08 -14.32
N VAL A 180 -6.28 8.46 -13.20
CA VAL A 180 -6.66 7.08 -12.87
C VAL A 180 -7.43 7.10 -11.55
N GLU A 181 -8.56 6.41 -11.52
CA GLU A 181 -9.40 6.30 -10.33
C GLU A 181 -9.24 4.91 -9.69
N TYR A 182 -8.90 4.90 -8.40
CA TYR A 182 -8.76 3.68 -7.61
C TYR A 182 -9.84 3.62 -6.54
N GLU A 183 -10.57 2.50 -6.49
CA GLU A 183 -11.56 2.27 -5.45
C GLU A 183 -10.88 1.86 -4.14
N MET A 184 -11.14 2.66 -3.11
CA MET A 184 -10.64 2.41 -1.75
C MET A 184 -11.80 2.02 -0.84
N GLN A 185 -11.52 1.12 0.10
CA GLN A 185 -12.55 0.65 1.02
C GLN A 185 -11.99 0.37 2.41
N LEU A 186 -12.62 0.97 3.41
CA LEU A 186 -12.46 0.61 4.82
C LEU A 186 -13.70 -0.12 5.30
N VAL A 187 -13.52 -1.17 6.09
CA VAL A 187 -14.61 -1.92 6.72
C VAL A 187 -14.34 -2.09 8.21
N LYS A 188 -15.41 -2.15 8.99
CA LYS A 188 -15.34 -2.39 10.43
C LYS A 188 -15.40 -3.90 10.68
N VAL A 189 -14.32 -4.46 11.24
CA VAL A 189 -14.22 -5.87 11.65
C VAL A 189 -14.35 -5.93 13.17
N GLY A 190 -15.52 -6.34 13.65
CA GLY A 190 -15.87 -6.21 15.06
C GLY A 190 -15.97 -4.74 15.46
N TYR A 191 -15.05 -4.28 16.32
CA TYR A 191 -15.02 -2.89 16.79
C TYR A 191 -13.94 -2.02 16.12
N VAL A 192 -13.12 -2.59 15.22
CA VAL A 192 -11.94 -1.90 14.69
C VAL A 192 -12.02 -1.79 13.16
N TRP A 193 -11.54 -0.67 12.62
CA TRP A 193 -11.48 -0.43 11.18
C TRP A 193 -10.30 -1.16 10.54
N ARG A 194 -10.50 -1.64 9.31
CA ARG A 194 -9.51 -2.33 8.47
C ARG A 194 -9.65 -1.88 7.02
N VAL A 195 -8.55 -1.91 6.28
CA VAL A 195 -8.52 -1.67 4.85
C VAL A 195 -8.89 -2.97 4.11
N ASN A 196 -9.92 -2.91 3.29
CA ASN A 196 -10.41 -4.04 2.50
C ASN A 196 -10.06 -3.93 1.01
N LYS A 197 -9.97 -2.70 0.49
CA LYS A 197 -9.47 -2.39 -0.85
C LYS A 197 -8.47 -1.26 -0.76
N TYR A 198 -7.31 -1.45 -1.35
CA TYR A 198 -6.21 -0.50 -1.37
C TYR A 198 -5.47 -0.60 -2.69
N HIS A 199 -4.97 0.54 -3.15
CA HIS A 199 -4.14 0.67 -4.34
C HIS A 199 -3.12 1.79 -4.09
N SER A 200 -1.96 1.73 -4.71
CA SER A 200 -0.99 2.82 -4.66
C SER A 200 -0.72 3.46 -6.00
N PRO A 201 -0.60 4.80 -6.05
CA PRO A 201 -0.23 5.49 -7.27
C PRO A 201 1.29 5.71 -7.41
N GLU A 202 2.08 5.51 -6.37
CA GLU A 202 3.50 5.94 -6.29
C GLU A 202 4.51 4.87 -6.74
N LEU A 203 4.14 3.59 -6.66
CA LEU A 203 5.06 2.50 -6.98
C LEU A 203 4.84 2.00 -8.40
N GLY A 204 5.70 2.49 -9.31
CA GLY A 204 5.92 2.04 -10.68
C GLY A 204 7.39 1.80 -10.94
#